data_AF-A0A800JC78-F1
#
_entry.id   AF-A0A800JC78-F1
#
_cell.length_a   1.000
_cell.length_b   1.000
_cell.length_c   1.000
_cell.angle_alpha   90.00
_cell.angle_beta   90.00
_cell.angle_gamma   90.00
#
_symmetry.space_group_name_H-M   'P 1'
#
loop_
_entity.id
_entity.type
_entity.pdbx_description
1 polymer ?
#
loop_
_entity_poly.entity_id
_entity_poly.type
_entity_poly.pdbx_seq_one_letter_code
_entity_poly.pdbx_strand_id
1 'polypeptide(L)'
;MSLFQKEPKLPERLSIIFAASEVEGFSKSGGLADVARALPLHLKSMGHDVRIVTPLYRLIPENHKTETIIPALGVPLGSEESWCAVRQLEMEGVVDGKMISVPVYFIEHDHYFFRSGYYDDGLHEYPDNAARFGFFSKAVLQLCRALEWFPEIFHANDWHTALLPFYLRQSQQETDEFKQSGS
;
A
#
# COMPACT_ATOMS: atom_id res chain seq x y z
N MET A 1 -22.87 12.82 37.47
CA MET A 1 -21.87 11.80 37.10
C MET A 1 -21.70 11.91 35.59
N SER A 2 -20.66 12.61 35.14
CA SER A 2 -20.48 12.99 33.74
C SER A 2 -19.88 11.82 32.97
N LEU A 3 -20.66 11.26 32.04
CA LEU A 3 -20.26 10.23 31.09
C LEU A 3 -19.65 10.86 29.82
N PHE A 4 -18.72 11.79 29.97
CA PHE A 4 -17.84 12.12 28.85
C PHE A 4 -16.77 11.05 28.77
N GLN A 5 -16.98 10.05 27.91
CA GLN A 5 -15.89 9.23 27.40
C GLN A 5 -14.79 10.18 26.93
N LYS A 6 -13.61 10.09 27.55
CA LYS A 6 -12.41 10.78 27.06
C LYS A 6 -12.26 10.38 25.59
N GLU A 7 -12.37 11.34 24.68
CA GLU A 7 -11.96 11.12 23.30
C GLU A 7 -10.52 10.58 23.31
N PRO A 8 -10.22 9.53 22.54
CA PRO A 8 -8.87 9.01 22.47
C PRO A 8 -7.96 10.15 22.01
N LYS A 9 -6.94 10.45 22.81
CA LYS A 9 -5.89 11.40 22.44
C LYS A 9 -5.18 10.79 21.22
N LEU A 10 -5.42 11.34 20.03
CA LEU A 10 -4.66 10.96 18.84
C LEU A 10 -3.17 11.16 19.14
N PRO A 11 -2.30 10.21 18.80
CA PRO A 11 -0.87 10.37 19.01
C PRO A 11 -0.35 11.58 18.22
N GLU A 12 0.64 12.28 18.78
CA GLU A 12 1.30 13.41 18.10
C GLU A 12 1.92 13.01 16.75
N ARG A 13 2.19 11.71 16.57
CA ARG A 13 2.72 11.12 15.34
C ARG A 13 1.99 9.81 15.04
N LEU A 14 1.27 9.77 13.92
CA LEU A 14 0.62 8.57 13.41
C LEU A 14 1.56 7.77 12.49
N SER A 15 1.39 6.45 12.48
CA SER A 15 1.94 5.54 11.47
C SER A 15 0.87 5.16 10.45
N ILE A 16 1.14 5.41 9.17
CA ILE A 16 0.13 5.37 8.10
C ILE A 16 0.70 4.63 6.90
N ILE A 17 -0.01 3.61 6.42
CA ILE A 17 0.30 2.95 5.15
C ILE A 17 -0.76 3.30 4.12
N PHE A 18 -0.32 3.85 2.99
CA PHE A 18 -1.17 4.11 1.84
C PHE A 18 -1.09 2.94 0.89
N ALA A 19 -2.22 2.27 0.66
CA ALA A 19 -2.33 1.26 -0.39
C ALA A 19 -3.07 1.89 -1.58
N ALA A 20 -2.41 1.96 -2.73
CA ALA A 20 -2.99 2.51 -3.95
C ALA A 20 -2.59 1.68 -5.16
N SER A 21 -3.46 1.63 -6.17
CA SER A 21 -3.13 0.97 -7.44
C SER A 21 -2.22 1.83 -8.32
N GLU A 22 -2.12 3.13 -8.07
CA GLU A 22 -1.35 4.08 -8.86
C GLU A 22 -0.71 5.13 -7.96
N VAL A 23 0.49 5.58 -8.34
CA VAL A 23 1.25 6.61 -7.63
C VAL A 23 2.04 7.43 -8.64
N GLU A 24 1.86 8.75 -8.60
CA GLU A 24 2.48 9.65 -9.57
C GLU A 24 4.02 9.55 -9.55
N GLY A 25 4.60 9.46 -10.74
CA GLY A 25 6.03 9.18 -10.94
C GLY A 25 6.34 7.70 -11.23
N PHE A 26 5.43 6.77 -10.89
CA PHE A 26 5.59 5.34 -11.17
C PHE A 26 4.50 4.82 -12.11
N SER A 27 3.23 4.99 -11.73
CA SER A 27 2.07 4.54 -12.51
C SER A 27 0.97 5.59 -12.45
N LYS A 28 0.45 5.98 -13.61
CA LYS A 28 -0.58 7.01 -13.76
C LYS A 28 -1.50 6.72 -14.94
N SER A 29 -2.79 6.69 -14.65
CA SER A 29 -3.91 6.69 -15.59
C SER A 29 -4.86 7.88 -15.32
N GLY A 30 -4.89 8.39 -14.09
CA GLY A 30 -5.77 9.48 -13.69
C GLY A 30 -5.33 10.22 -12.40
N GLY A 31 -6.29 10.89 -11.76
CA GLY A 31 -6.04 11.75 -10.60
C GLY A 31 -5.74 11.02 -9.30
N LEU A 32 -6.07 9.72 -9.20
CA LEU A 32 -5.71 8.89 -8.04
C LEU A 32 -4.20 8.93 -7.77
N ALA A 33 -3.40 8.79 -8.84
CA ALA A 33 -1.94 8.78 -8.75
C ALA A 33 -1.38 10.07 -8.12
N ASP A 34 -1.97 11.23 -8.45
CA ASP A 34 -1.56 12.52 -7.90
C ASP A 34 -1.82 12.59 -6.41
N VAL A 35 -3.00 12.13 -5.97
CA VAL A 35 -3.38 12.11 -4.55
C VAL A 35 -2.50 11.14 -3.77
N ALA A 36 -2.28 9.93 -4.31
CA ALA A 36 -1.45 8.89 -3.71
C ALA A 36 0.04 9.28 -3.61
N ARG A 37 0.48 10.33 -4.32
CA ARG A 37 1.79 10.96 -4.14
C ARG A 37 1.74 12.14 -3.16
N ALA A 38 0.86 13.10 -3.43
CA ALA A 38 0.87 14.40 -2.77
C ALA A 38 0.48 14.32 -1.28
N LEU A 39 -0.55 13.54 -0.95
CA LEU A 39 -1.03 13.43 0.42
C LEU A 39 -0.01 12.74 1.35
N PRO A 40 0.61 11.60 0.96
CA PRO A 40 1.68 11.00 1.76
C PRO A 40 2.88 11.93 2.01
N LEU A 41 3.30 12.71 1.01
CA LEU A 41 4.37 13.69 1.17
C LEU A 41 4.01 14.77 2.18
N HIS A 42 2.77 15.28 2.13
CA HIS A 42 2.30 16.30 3.08
C HIS A 42 2.18 15.75 4.51
N LEU A 43 1.63 14.55 4.68
CA LEU A 43 1.55 13.91 6.00
C LEU A 43 2.94 13.60 6.58
N LYS A 44 3.90 13.20 5.74
CA LYS A 44 5.30 13.00 6.14
C LYS A 44 5.95 14.33 6.54
N SER A 45 5.67 15.43 5.84
CA SER A 45 6.19 16.77 6.20
C SER A 45 5.65 17.27 7.54
N MET A 46 4.44 16.83 7.93
CA MET A 46 3.84 17.06 9.24
C MET A 46 4.41 16.16 10.36
N GLY A 47 5.33 15.24 10.03
CA GLY A 47 6.05 14.40 10.99
C GLY A 47 5.51 12.98 11.15
N HIS A 48 4.44 12.59 10.44
CA HIS A 48 3.88 11.24 10.50
C HIS A 48 4.82 10.19 9.89
N ASP A 49 4.77 8.93 10.36
CA ASP A 49 5.46 7.83 9.69
C ASP A 49 4.61 7.28 8.55
N VAL A 50 4.82 7.83 7.36
CA VAL A 50 4.05 7.44 6.16
C VAL A 50 4.86 6.52 5.27
N ARG A 51 4.21 5.46 4.77
CA ARG A 51 4.73 4.53 3.75
C ARG A 51 3.69 4.31 2.67
N ILE A 52 4.12 4.06 1.43
CA ILE A 52 3.23 3.77 0.30
C ILE A 52 3.46 2.34 -0.17
N VAL A 53 2.39 1.63 -0.52
CA VAL A 53 2.43 0.34 -1.19
C VAL A 53 1.64 0.43 -2.49
N THR A 54 2.25 -0.02 -3.59
CA THR A 54 1.65 -0.02 -4.93
C THR A 54 2.12 -1.26 -5.70
N PRO A 55 1.41 -1.74 -6.74
CA PRO A 55 1.93 -2.81 -7.57
C PRO A 55 3.15 -2.39 -8.39
N LEU A 56 4.08 -3.33 -8.64
CA LEU A 56 5.15 -3.13 -9.62
C LEU A 56 4.63 -3.47 -11.02
N TYR A 57 4.02 -2.52 -11.71
CA TYR A 57 3.62 -2.73 -13.10
C TYR A 57 4.82 -2.76 -14.04
N ARG A 58 4.72 -3.56 -15.11
CA ARG A 58 5.70 -3.58 -16.22
C ARG A 58 6.01 -2.20 -16.82
N LEU A 59 5.02 -1.31 -16.78
CA LEU A 59 5.11 0.04 -17.36
C LEU A 59 6.03 0.97 -16.55
N ILE A 60 6.36 0.63 -15.30
CA ILE A 60 7.28 1.41 -14.48
C ILE A 60 8.68 1.28 -15.10
N PRO A 61 9.33 2.37 -15.54
CA PRO A 61 10.61 2.27 -16.23
C PRO A 61 11.72 1.73 -15.30
N GLU A 62 12.57 0.84 -15.82
CA GLU A 62 13.67 0.19 -15.08
C GLU A 62 14.71 1.16 -14.50
N ASN A 63 14.72 2.42 -14.96
CA ASN A 63 15.61 3.45 -14.42
C ASN A 63 15.24 3.85 -12.98
N HIS A 64 14.05 3.51 -12.51
CA HIS A 64 13.72 3.49 -11.10
C HIS A 64 14.52 2.35 -10.47
N LYS A 65 15.70 2.70 -9.92
CA LYS A 65 16.63 1.79 -9.27
C LYS A 65 16.05 1.25 -7.96
N THR A 66 14.97 0.49 -8.06
CA THR A 66 14.35 -0.17 -6.92
C THR A 66 15.25 -1.27 -6.39
N GLU A 67 15.30 -1.40 -5.08
CA GLU A 67 16.06 -2.46 -4.40
C GLU A 67 15.12 -3.59 -4.01
N THR A 68 15.53 -4.85 -4.21
CA THR A 68 14.79 -5.99 -3.66
C THR A 68 15.06 -6.06 -2.17
N ILE A 69 14.05 -5.83 -1.35
CA ILE A 69 14.17 -5.92 0.10
C ILE A 69 13.61 -7.24 0.64
N ILE A 70 12.64 -7.85 -0.07
CA ILE A 70 12.08 -9.16 0.25
C ILE A 70 11.98 -9.93 -1.06
N PRO A 71 12.85 -10.92 -1.32
CA PRO A 71 12.84 -11.66 -2.59
C PRO A 71 11.66 -12.63 -2.71
N ALA A 72 11.07 -13.05 -1.59
CA ALA A 72 9.93 -13.96 -1.56
C ALA A 72 9.05 -13.64 -0.34
N LEU A 73 7.84 -13.15 -0.60
CA LEU A 73 6.79 -12.89 0.37
C LEU A 73 5.60 -13.80 0.05
N GLY A 74 5.28 -14.70 0.97
CA GLY A 74 4.13 -15.59 0.86
C GLY A 74 2.83 -14.86 1.19
N VAL A 75 1.83 -15.00 0.33
CA VAL A 75 0.49 -14.40 0.49
C VAL A 75 -0.55 -15.52 0.48
N PRO A 76 -1.14 -15.87 1.65
CA PRO A 76 -2.09 -16.97 1.73
C PRO A 76 -3.42 -16.58 1.09
N LEU A 77 -3.86 -17.31 0.07
CA LEU A 77 -5.14 -17.13 -0.63
C LEU A 77 -5.97 -18.41 -0.50
N GLY A 78 -6.80 -18.48 0.55
CA GLY A 78 -7.56 -19.69 0.87
C GLY A 78 -6.63 -20.82 1.31
N SER A 79 -6.65 -21.94 0.58
CA SER A 79 -5.79 -23.11 0.84
C SER A 79 -4.43 -23.06 0.15
N GLU A 80 -4.18 -22.06 -0.69
CA GLU A 80 -2.95 -21.91 -1.45
C GLU A 80 -2.16 -20.69 -0.96
N GLU A 81 -0.89 -20.64 -1.32
CA GLU A 81 -0.04 -19.48 -1.10
C GLU A 81 0.51 -18.99 -2.44
N SER A 82 0.27 -17.71 -2.73
CA SER A 82 0.86 -17.04 -3.89
C SER A 82 2.06 -16.21 -3.43
N TRP A 83 3.11 -16.17 -4.23
CA TRP A 83 4.39 -15.57 -3.85
C TRP A 83 4.71 -14.36 -4.71
N CYS A 84 5.20 -13.29 -4.09
CA CYS A 84 5.71 -12.10 -4.76
C CYS A 84 7.08 -11.68 -4.21
N ALA A 85 7.80 -10.85 -4.96
CA ALA A 85 8.90 -10.08 -4.42
C ALA A 85 8.41 -8.69 -3.97
N VAL A 86 9.16 -8.06 -3.08
CA VAL A 86 8.94 -6.67 -2.67
C VAL A 86 10.18 -5.85 -3.03
N ARG A 87 9.94 -4.83 -3.83
CA ARG A 87 10.92 -3.81 -4.19
C ARG A 87 10.68 -2.56 -3.35
N GLN A 88 11.70 -1.76 -3.13
CA GLN A 88 11.58 -0.49 -2.42
C GLN A 88 12.40 0.61 -3.11
N LEU A 89 11.89 1.84 -3.02
CA LEU A 89 12.68 3.06 -3.23
C LEU A 89 12.16 4.21 -2.36
N GLU A 90 12.95 5.27 -2.27
CA GLU A 90 12.58 6.54 -1.63
C GLU A 90 11.99 7.53 -2.65
N MET A 91 10.72 7.87 -2.49
CA MET A 91 10.06 8.88 -3.33
C MET A 91 10.25 10.26 -2.72
N GLU A 92 10.99 11.11 -3.45
CA GLU A 92 11.26 12.48 -3.04
C GLU A 92 10.22 13.47 -3.59
N GLY A 93 9.89 14.50 -2.82
CA GLY A 93 9.06 15.62 -3.25
C GLY A 93 9.25 16.85 -2.39
N VAL A 94 8.93 18.03 -2.94
CA VAL A 94 9.05 19.31 -2.22
C VAL A 94 7.70 19.69 -1.61
N VAL A 95 7.67 19.91 -0.30
CA VAL A 95 6.50 20.43 0.44
C VAL A 95 6.95 21.63 1.26
N ASP A 96 6.29 22.78 1.10
CA ASP A 96 6.62 24.03 1.79
C ASP A 96 8.12 24.41 1.72
N GLY A 97 8.73 24.20 0.55
CA GLY A 97 10.13 24.49 0.29
C GLY A 97 11.14 23.50 0.90
N LYS A 98 10.69 22.39 1.48
CA LYS A 98 11.54 21.34 2.05
C LYS A 98 11.47 20.08 1.22
N MET A 99 12.61 19.41 1.03
CA MET A 99 12.65 18.07 0.45
C MET A 99 12.13 17.05 1.47
N ILE A 100 11.16 16.24 1.06
CA ILE A 100 10.54 15.19 1.84
C ILE A 100 10.75 13.86 1.12
N SER A 101 11.07 12.81 1.86
CA SER A 101 11.22 11.45 1.34
C SER A 101 10.19 10.52 1.97
N VAL A 102 9.51 9.74 1.14
CA VAL A 102 8.54 8.72 1.56
C VAL A 102 8.95 7.36 0.97
N PRO A 103 9.11 6.31 1.79
CA PRO A 103 9.39 4.97 1.28
C PRO A 103 8.19 4.43 0.51
N VAL A 104 8.46 3.89 -0.68
CA VAL A 104 7.48 3.25 -1.55
C VAL A 104 7.88 1.80 -1.73
N TYR A 105 6.94 0.91 -1.43
CA TYR A 105 7.07 -0.54 -1.58
C TYR A 105 6.28 -0.99 -2.80
N PHE A 106 6.91 -1.74 -3.68
CA PHE A 106 6.27 -2.29 -4.86
C PHE A 106 6.07 -3.79 -4.71
N ILE A 107 4.85 -4.26 -4.92
CA ILE A 107 4.52 -5.67 -4.95
C ILE A 107 4.78 -6.19 -6.37
N GLU A 108 5.83 -6.98 -6.54
CA GLU A 108 6.26 -7.56 -7.82
C GLU A 108 5.70 -8.98 -7.96
N HIS A 109 4.83 -9.15 -8.96
CA HIS A 109 4.24 -10.44 -9.27
C HIS A 109 3.98 -10.54 -10.78
N ASP A 110 4.80 -11.31 -11.48
CA ASP A 110 4.84 -11.37 -12.95
C ASP A 110 3.46 -11.62 -13.56
N HIS A 111 2.73 -12.62 -13.06
CA HIS A 111 1.42 -12.94 -13.60
C HIS A 111 0.40 -11.80 -13.45
N TYR A 112 0.46 -11.01 -12.38
CA TYR A 112 -0.56 -10.02 -12.04
C TYR A 112 -0.24 -8.62 -12.56
N PHE A 113 1.02 -8.20 -12.46
CA PHE A 113 1.41 -6.81 -12.71
C PHE A 113 2.36 -6.64 -13.90
N PHE A 114 2.99 -7.72 -14.40
CA PHE A 114 3.82 -7.65 -15.59
C PHE A 114 2.98 -7.70 -16.89
N ARG A 115 2.07 -6.73 -17.06
CA ARG A 115 1.08 -6.68 -18.15
C ARG A 115 1.18 -5.39 -18.97
N SER A 116 0.43 -5.33 -20.08
CA SER A 116 0.46 -4.18 -21.00
C SER A 116 -0.24 -2.93 -20.46
N GLY A 117 -1.23 -3.09 -19.59
CA GLY A 117 -1.92 -1.99 -18.92
C GLY A 117 -2.14 -2.24 -17.44
N TYR A 118 -2.67 -1.23 -16.74
CA TYR A 118 -2.91 -1.32 -15.30
C TYR A 118 -4.12 -2.20 -15.00
N TYR A 119 -5.25 -1.99 -15.68
CA TYR A 119 -6.53 -2.66 -15.40
C TYR A 119 -7.12 -3.43 -16.60
N ASP A 120 -6.66 -3.09 -17.79
CA ASP A 120 -7.12 -3.59 -19.08
C ASP A 120 -5.94 -3.68 -20.07
N ASP A 121 -6.18 -4.28 -21.22
CA ASP A 121 -5.23 -4.32 -22.34
C ASP A 121 -5.40 -3.18 -23.36
N GLY A 122 -6.20 -2.16 -23.03
CA GLY A 122 -6.64 -1.07 -23.90
C GLY A 122 -7.97 -1.34 -24.62
N LEU A 123 -8.48 -2.58 -24.59
CA LEU A 123 -9.75 -2.97 -25.21
C LEU A 123 -10.71 -3.60 -24.20
N HIS A 124 -10.22 -4.46 -23.32
CA HIS A 124 -11.02 -5.19 -22.34
C HIS A 124 -10.33 -5.22 -20.98
N GLU A 125 -11.14 -5.12 -19.92
CA GLU A 125 -10.67 -5.33 -18.56
C GLU A 125 -10.06 -6.72 -18.39
N TYR A 126 -9.03 -6.83 -17.55
CA TYR A 126 -8.50 -8.13 -17.21
C TYR A 126 -9.53 -8.91 -16.36
N PRO A 127 -9.92 -10.14 -16.75
CA PRO A 127 -10.99 -10.88 -16.10
C PRO A 127 -10.64 -11.30 -14.66
N ASP A 128 -9.36 -11.29 -14.31
CA ASP A 128 -8.83 -11.65 -12.99
C ASP A 128 -8.54 -10.42 -12.11
N ASN A 129 -9.03 -9.23 -12.47
CA ASN A 129 -8.87 -7.99 -11.69
C ASN A 129 -9.24 -8.17 -10.22
N ALA A 130 -10.37 -8.82 -9.93
CA ALA A 130 -10.80 -9.08 -8.57
C ALA A 130 -9.78 -9.92 -7.78
N ALA A 131 -9.25 -10.98 -8.38
CA ALA A 131 -8.26 -11.85 -7.74
C ALA A 131 -6.94 -11.13 -7.50
N ARG A 132 -6.48 -10.37 -8.50
CA ARG A 132 -5.23 -9.59 -8.45
C ARG A 132 -5.24 -8.53 -7.34
N PHE A 133 -6.33 -7.78 -7.23
CA PHE A 133 -6.45 -6.72 -6.24
C PHE A 133 -6.81 -7.25 -4.84
N GLY A 134 -7.45 -8.43 -4.78
CA GLY A 134 -7.53 -9.23 -3.56
C GLY A 134 -6.16 -9.70 -3.08
N PHE A 135 -5.33 -10.24 -3.97
CA PHE A 135 -3.94 -10.59 -3.68
C PHE A 135 -3.16 -9.38 -3.20
N PHE A 136 -3.21 -8.27 -3.92
CA PHE A 136 -2.52 -7.03 -3.56
C PHE A 136 -2.90 -6.57 -2.15
N SER A 137 -4.21 -6.47 -1.87
CA SER A 137 -4.71 -6.08 -0.55
C SER A 137 -4.16 -6.97 0.57
N LYS A 138 -4.07 -8.29 0.33
CA LYS A 138 -3.53 -9.22 1.33
C LYS A 138 -2.00 -9.16 1.44
N ALA A 139 -1.31 -8.91 0.34
CA ALA A 139 0.14 -8.71 0.29
C ALA A 139 0.56 -7.48 1.11
N VAL A 140 -0.25 -6.42 1.18
CA VAL A 140 0.02 -5.25 2.05
C VAL A 140 0.15 -5.67 3.52
N LEU A 141 -0.73 -6.55 4.03
CA LEU A 141 -0.63 -7.04 5.42
C LEU A 141 0.62 -7.91 5.62
N GLN A 142 0.92 -8.77 4.65
CA GLN A 142 2.10 -9.64 4.71
C GLN A 142 3.39 -8.81 4.69
N LEU A 143 3.42 -7.72 3.92
CA LEU A 143 4.52 -6.78 3.91
C LEU A 143 4.72 -6.15 5.30
N CYS A 144 3.65 -5.66 5.93
CA CYS A 144 3.72 -5.11 7.29
C CYS A 144 4.30 -6.13 8.29
N ARG A 145 3.90 -7.40 8.22
CA ARG A 145 4.46 -8.49 9.05
C ARG A 145 5.95 -8.70 8.77
N ALA A 146 6.33 -8.81 7.51
CA ALA A 146 7.72 -9.04 7.12
C ALA A 146 8.65 -7.89 7.51
N LEU A 147 8.12 -6.66 7.60
CA LEU A 147 8.84 -5.49 8.07
C LEU A 147 8.78 -5.31 9.60
N GLU A 148 8.06 -6.18 10.31
CA GLU A 148 7.74 -6.05 11.75
C GLU A 148 7.19 -4.64 12.10
N TRP A 149 6.39 -4.08 11.19
CA TRP A 149 5.85 -2.72 11.30
C TRP A 149 4.33 -2.74 11.13
N PHE A 150 3.61 -2.44 12.20
CA PHE A 150 2.15 -2.52 12.29
C PHE A 150 1.57 -1.10 12.36
N PRO A 151 1.17 -0.50 11.22
CA PRO A 151 0.70 0.89 11.20
C PRO A 151 -0.63 1.06 11.91
N GLU A 152 -0.87 2.24 12.47
CA GLU A 152 -2.14 2.60 13.09
C GLU A 152 -3.24 2.84 12.05
N ILE A 153 -2.90 3.25 10.84
CA ILE A 153 -3.87 3.56 9.78
C ILE A 153 -3.48 2.88 8.46
N PHE A 154 -4.42 2.10 7.91
CA PHE A 154 -4.40 1.58 6.55
C PHE A 154 -5.28 2.44 5.66
N HIS A 155 -4.68 3.34 4.88
CA HIS A 155 -5.40 4.19 3.94
C HIS A 155 -5.60 3.45 2.61
N ALA A 156 -6.76 2.82 2.45
CA ALA A 156 -7.16 2.10 1.25
C ALA A 156 -7.73 3.07 0.20
N ASN A 157 -7.07 3.18 -0.95
CA ASN A 157 -7.54 4.01 -2.07
C ASN A 157 -8.28 3.17 -3.12
N ASP A 158 -9.51 3.58 -3.42
CA ASP A 158 -10.39 3.02 -4.45
C ASP A 158 -10.70 1.51 -4.32
N TRP A 159 -11.51 1.00 -5.26
CA TRP A 159 -11.95 -0.40 -5.28
C TRP A 159 -10.80 -1.41 -5.32
N HIS A 160 -9.64 -1.04 -5.90
CA HIS A 160 -8.43 -1.86 -5.98
C HIS A 160 -7.89 -2.31 -4.61
N THR A 161 -8.22 -1.56 -3.55
CA THR A 161 -7.77 -1.86 -2.19
C THR A 161 -8.93 -2.06 -1.22
N ALA A 162 -10.16 -2.15 -1.72
CA ALA A 162 -11.37 -2.27 -0.89
C ALA A 162 -11.44 -3.56 -0.05
N LEU A 163 -10.67 -4.60 -0.39
CA LEU A 163 -10.55 -5.82 0.41
C LEU A 163 -9.56 -5.69 1.58
N LEU A 164 -8.73 -4.64 1.60
CA LEU A 164 -7.74 -4.40 2.66
C LEU A 164 -8.39 -4.27 4.05
N PRO A 165 -9.44 -3.45 4.27
CA PRO A 165 -10.16 -3.40 5.54
C PRO A 165 -10.73 -4.75 5.99
N PHE A 166 -11.24 -5.55 5.05
CA PHE A 166 -11.78 -6.87 5.35
C PHE A 166 -10.68 -7.81 5.85
N TYR A 167 -9.55 -7.90 5.15
CA TYR A 167 -8.43 -8.73 5.58
C TYR A 167 -7.78 -8.24 6.86
N LEU A 168 -7.72 -6.93 7.09
CA LEU A 168 -7.28 -6.34 8.35
C LEU A 168 -8.12 -6.86 9.51
N ARG A 169 -9.45 -6.78 9.38
CA ARG A 169 -10.38 -7.24 10.41
C ARG A 169 -10.28 -8.74 10.66
N GLN A 170 -10.15 -9.54 9.61
CA GLN A 170 -9.95 -10.98 9.74
C GLN A 170 -8.65 -11.27 10.51
N SER A 171 -7.55 -10.60 10.17
CA SER A 171 -6.27 -10.76 10.84
C SER A 171 -6.33 -10.43 12.34
N GLN A 172 -7.07 -9.38 12.71
CA GLN A 172 -7.26 -8.95 14.11
C GLN A 172 -8.10 -9.93 14.94
N GLN A 173 -8.90 -10.79 14.30
CA GLN A 173 -9.66 -11.85 14.98
C GLN A 173 -8.82 -13.10 15.22
N GLU A 174 -7.84 -13.35 14.35
CA GLU A 174 -6.99 -14.55 14.39
C GLU A 174 -5.73 -14.35 15.25
N THR A 175 -5.22 -13.11 15.34
CA THR A 175 -3.92 -12.79 15.96
C THR A 175 -3.95 -11.48 16.75
N ASP A 176 -2.91 -11.22 17.54
CA ASP A 176 -2.72 -9.94 18.25
C ASP A 176 -2.12 -8.84 17.36
N GLU A 177 -1.70 -9.21 16.14
CA GLU A 177 -1.18 -8.28 15.15
C GLU A 177 -2.26 -7.29 14.71
N PHE A 178 -1.86 -6.05 14.42
CA PHE A 178 -2.74 -4.98 13.95
C PHE A 178 -3.91 -4.61 14.88
N LYS A 179 -3.96 -5.07 16.14
CA LYS A 179 -5.08 -4.76 17.07
C LYS A 179 -5.35 -3.27 17.29
N GLN A 180 -4.35 -2.42 17.08
CA GLN A 180 -4.46 -0.96 17.21
C GLN A 180 -4.68 -0.27 15.87
N SER A 181 -4.71 -1.02 14.77
CA SER A 181 -4.85 -0.50 13.42
C SER A 181 -6.32 -0.27 13.05
N GLY A 182 -6.60 0.85 12.37
CA GLY A 182 -7.85 1.13 11.67
C GLY A 182 -7.63 1.28 10.16
N SER A 183 -8.73 1.29 9.39
CA SER A 183 -8.74 1.57 7.94
C SER A 183 -9.88 2.49 7.58
#